data_AF-A0A7S2QXF7-F1
#
_entry.id   AF-A0A7S2QXF7-F1
#
_cell.length_a   1.000
_cell.length_b   1.000
_cell.length_c   1.000
_cell.angle_alpha   90.00
_cell.angle_beta   90.00
_cell.angle_gamma   90.00
#
_symmetry.space_group_name_H-M   'P 1'
#
loop_
_entity.id
_entity.type
_entity.pdbx_description
1 polymer ?
#
loop_
_entity_poly.entity_id
_entity_poly.type
_entity_poly.pdbx_seq_one_letter_code
_entity_poly.pdbx_strand_id
1 'polypeptide(L)'
;LDTGMLDFAGSGIVHMVGGCAGLMGAWIVGPRTGRFAPDGRVNPMPGHSAPLVVLGTFILWVGWYGFNPGSQLGLVAASSPRVIARTAVTTTLAAAGGGFSAMALNYYLYHVWDLIAVCNGALAGLVSITAGCSTTEPWA
;
A
#
# COMPACT_ATOMS: atom_id res chain seq x y z
N LEU A 1 10.79 26.95 -0.50
CA LEU A 1 11.06 25.63 -1.13
C LEU A 1 9.80 25.28 -1.91
N ASP A 2 9.67 25.78 -3.15
CA ASP A 2 8.54 25.51 -4.05
C ASP A 2 9.05 24.63 -5.20
N THR A 3 9.22 23.34 -4.92
CA THR A 3 9.85 22.38 -5.85
C THR A 3 8.85 21.74 -6.81
N GLY A 4 7.55 22.04 -6.69
CA GLY A 4 6.49 21.44 -7.51
C GLY A 4 6.15 19.98 -7.15
N MET A 5 6.62 19.48 -6.01
CA MET A 5 6.30 18.12 -5.54
C MET A 5 4.81 18.00 -5.25
N LEU A 6 4.19 16.94 -5.77
CA LEU A 6 2.81 16.56 -5.49
C LEU A 6 2.78 15.36 -4.55
N ASP A 7 2.17 15.54 -3.38
CA ASP A 7 1.89 14.48 -2.43
C ASP A 7 0.49 14.69 -1.83
N PHE A 8 -0.54 14.30 -2.59
CA PHE A 8 -1.92 14.67 -2.30
C PHE A 8 -2.42 14.14 -0.94
N ALA A 9 -2.26 12.85 -0.70
CA ALA A 9 -2.70 12.22 0.55
C ALA A 9 -1.54 11.68 1.42
N GLY A 10 -0.29 11.68 0.93
CA GLY A 10 0.87 11.30 1.74
C GLY A 10 1.61 9.99 1.40
N SER A 11 1.92 9.69 0.13
CA SER A 11 2.90 8.63 -0.17
C SER A 11 4.28 8.99 0.40
N GLY A 12 4.65 10.26 0.39
CA GLY A 12 5.89 10.74 0.99
C GLY A 12 5.74 10.85 2.50
N ILE A 13 4.89 11.77 2.96
CA ILE A 13 4.88 12.19 4.37
C ILE A 13 4.39 11.10 5.33
N VAL A 14 3.56 10.16 4.88
CA VAL A 14 3.08 9.05 5.71
C VAL A 14 3.83 7.77 5.39
N HIS A 15 3.76 7.31 4.14
CA HIS A 15 4.22 5.96 3.82
C HIS A 15 5.74 5.84 3.68
N MET A 16 6.40 6.76 2.98
CA MET A 16 7.86 6.76 2.87
C MET A 16 8.52 7.05 4.23
N VAL A 17 8.05 8.07 4.95
CA VAL A 17 8.56 8.38 6.30
C VAL A 17 8.38 7.20 7.25
N GLY A 18 7.17 6.62 7.31
CA GLY A 18 6.89 5.45 8.14
C GLY A 18 7.71 4.23 7.73
N GLY A 19 7.88 3.99 6.42
CA GLY A 19 8.70 2.91 5.88
C GLY A 19 10.18 3.05 6.22
N CYS A 20 10.76 4.24 6.04
CA CYS A 20 12.14 4.53 6.41
C CYS A 20 12.36 4.39 7.92
N ALA A 21 11.45 4.93 8.74
CA ALA A 21 11.52 4.77 10.19
C ALA A 21 11.44 3.28 10.61
N GLY A 22 10.53 2.52 10.00
CA GLY A 22 10.41 1.08 10.22
C GLY A 22 11.66 0.30 9.82
N LEU A 23 12.28 0.65 8.69
CA LEU A 23 13.55 0.07 8.23
C LEU A 23 14.68 0.36 9.22
N MET A 24 14.83 1.62 9.64
CA MET A 24 15.86 2.00 10.61
C MET A 24 15.65 1.29 11.96
N GLY A 25 14.39 1.19 12.42
CA GLY A 25 14.04 0.45 13.61
C GLY A 25 14.41 -1.04 13.50
N ALA A 26 14.08 -1.68 12.38
CA ALA A 26 14.43 -3.08 12.13
C ALA A 26 15.95 -3.30 12.06
N TRP A 27 16.70 -2.36 11.49
CA TRP A 27 18.15 -2.42 11.42
C TRP A 27 18.81 -2.31 12.79
N ILE A 28 18.33 -1.39 13.63
CA ILE A 28 18.85 -1.17 14.99
C ILE A 28 18.52 -2.35 15.91
N VAL A 29 17.30 -2.88 15.85
CA VAL A 29 16.87 -4.03 16.69
C VAL A 29 17.54 -5.33 16.23
N GLY A 30 17.82 -5.46 14.93
CA GLY A 30 18.39 -6.65 14.34
C GLY A 30 17.35 -7.75 14.04
N PRO A 31 17.79 -8.87 13.45
CA PRO A 31 16.90 -9.94 13.03
C PRO A 31 16.30 -10.72 14.21
N ARG A 32 15.08 -11.22 14.03
CA ARG A 32 14.44 -12.13 14.99
C ARG A 32 15.29 -13.39 15.19
N THR A 33 15.37 -13.87 16.43
CA THR A 33 16.06 -15.12 16.78
C THR A 33 15.57 -16.28 15.91
N GLY A 34 16.51 -17.02 15.29
CA GLY A 34 16.20 -18.15 14.42
C GLY A 34 15.73 -17.80 13.02
N ARG A 35 15.62 -16.51 12.65
CA ARG A 35 15.24 -16.07 11.29
C ARG A 35 16.26 -16.48 10.24
N PHE A 36 17.53 -16.41 10.59
CA PHE A 36 18.65 -16.78 9.73
C PHE A 36 19.46 -17.86 10.43
N ALA A 37 19.66 -18.99 9.76
CA ALA A 37 20.51 -20.07 10.25
C ALA A 37 22.01 -19.66 10.18
N PRO A 38 22.92 -20.35 10.88
CA PRO A 38 24.35 -20.03 10.87
C PRO A 38 25.00 -20.09 9.47
N ASP A 39 24.41 -20.84 8.55
CA ASP A 39 24.81 -20.93 7.14
C ASP A 39 24.19 -19.82 6.25
N GLY A 40 23.47 -18.87 6.85
CA GLY A 40 22.80 -17.77 6.17
C GLY A 40 21.42 -18.12 5.58
N ARG A 41 20.96 -19.37 5.69
CA ARG A 41 19.65 -19.77 5.15
C ARG A 41 18.51 -19.06 5.88
N VAL A 42 17.53 -18.58 5.11
CA VAL A 42 16.32 -17.96 5.65
C VAL A 42 15.37 -19.04 6.16
N ASN A 43 15.00 -18.96 7.43
CA ASN A 43 13.95 -19.81 8.00
C ASN A 43 12.60 -19.08 7.88
N PRO A 44 11.61 -19.65 7.17
CA PRO A 44 10.26 -19.10 7.11
C PRO A 44 9.64 -18.94 8.50
N MET A 45 9.00 -17.80 8.73
CA MET A 45 8.26 -17.51 9.96
C MET A 45 6.85 -17.10 9.55
N PRO A 46 5.95 -18.08 9.30
CA PRO A 46 4.63 -17.81 8.76
C PRO A 46 3.77 -16.98 9.73
N GLY A 47 2.81 -16.24 9.16
CA GLY A 47 1.85 -15.48 9.93
C GLY A 47 0.93 -16.39 10.75
N HIS A 48 0.41 -15.84 11.85
CA HIS A 48 -0.41 -16.59 12.80
C HIS A 48 -1.83 -16.88 12.30
N SER A 49 -2.39 -16.02 11.44
CA SER A 49 -3.77 -16.14 10.94
C SER A 49 -3.95 -15.45 9.59
N ALA A 50 -4.16 -16.22 8.53
CA ALA A 50 -4.49 -15.69 7.21
C ALA A 50 -5.84 -14.94 7.16
N PRO A 51 -6.92 -15.43 7.82
CA PRO A 51 -8.19 -14.69 7.86
C PRO A 51 -8.07 -13.29 8.46
N LEU A 52 -7.23 -13.11 9.51
CA LEU A 52 -7.01 -11.80 10.11
C LEU A 52 -6.23 -10.86 9.19
N VAL A 53 -5.29 -11.37 8.39
CA VAL A 53 -4.59 -10.57 7.37
C VAL A 53 -5.57 -10.07 6.31
N VAL A 54 -6.45 -10.94 5.83
CA VAL A 54 -7.48 -10.56 4.86
C VAL A 54 -8.43 -9.52 5.45
N LEU A 55 -8.92 -9.73 6.67
CA LEU A 55 -9.79 -8.78 7.36
C LEU A 55 -9.10 -7.42 7.54
N GLY A 56 -7.84 -7.40 8.00
CA GLY A 56 -7.06 -6.18 8.15
C GLY A 56 -6.87 -5.45 6.83
N THR A 57 -6.63 -6.18 5.73
CA THR A 57 -6.49 -5.62 4.39
C THR A 57 -7.78 -4.92 3.94
N PHE A 58 -8.94 -5.52 4.16
CA PHE A 58 -10.23 -4.90 3.84
C PHE A 58 -10.52 -3.68 4.71
N ILE A 59 -10.23 -3.74 6.01
CA ILE A 59 -10.38 -2.58 6.90
C ILE A 59 -9.51 -1.41 6.42
N LEU A 60 -8.26 -1.69 6.05
CA LEU A 60 -7.35 -0.67 5.53
C LEU A 60 -7.84 -0.12 4.18
N TRP A 61 -8.29 -0.96 3.26
CA TRP A 61 -8.82 -0.52 1.97
C TRP A 61 -10.05 0.38 2.16
N VAL A 62 -11.03 -0.03 2.97
CA VAL A 62 -12.20 0.81 3.27
C VAL A 62 -11.77 2.13 3.93
N GLY A 63 -10.84 2.06 4.90
CA GLY A 63 -10.27 3.25 5.53
C GLY A 63 -9.57 4.18 4.55
N TRP A 64 -8.99 3.65 3.47
CA TRP A 64 -8.30 4.42 2.44
C TRP A 64 -9.23 5.34 1.64
N TYR A 65 -10.55 5.06 1.61
CA TYR A 65 -11.53 5.99 1.06
C TYR A 65 -11.78 7.21 1.97
N GLY A 66 -11.53 7.08 3.27
CA GLY A 66 -11.46 8.23 4.17
C GLY A 66 -10.13 8.97 4.03
N PHE A 67 -9.05 8.23 3.78
CA PHE A 67 -7.70 8.77 3.67
C PHE A 67 -7.50 9.58 2.37
N ASN A 68 -7.62 8.93 1.20
CA ASN A 68 -7.34 9.55 -0.08
C ASN A 68 -8.40 10.61 -0.46
N PRO A 69 -9.68 10.27 -0.70
CA PRO A 69 -10.71 11.28 -0.99
C PRO A 69 -10.85 12.37 0.08
N GLY A 70 -10.66 12.01 1.36
CA GLY A 70 -10.74 12.95 2.47
C GLY A 70 -9.66 14.03 2.44
N SER A 71 -8.51 13.78 1.83
CA SER A 71 -7.45 14.78 1.63
C SER A 71 -7.83 15.95 0.72
N GLN A 72 -9.00 15.91 0.06
CA GLN A 72 -9.55 17.09 -0.61
C GLN A 72 -9.99 18.19 0.38
N LEU A 73 -10.23 17.85 1.67
CA LEU A 73 -10.54 18.75 2.78
C LEU A 73 -11.82 19.63 2.64
N GLY A 74 -12.54 19.56 1.52
CA GLY A 74 -13.79 20.30 1.36
C GLY A 74 -14.48 20.10 0.01
N LEU A 75 -15.82 20.18 0.04
CA LEU A 75 -16.70 20.03 -1.13
C LEU A 75 -17.13 21.36 -1.77
N VAL A 76 -16.68 22.49 -1.21
CA VAL A 76 -17.25 23.82 -1.48
C VAL A 76 -16.85 24.38 -2.85
N ALA A 77 -15.70 23.97 -3.38
CA ALA A 77 -15.27 24.36 -4.72
C ALA A 77 -15.98 23.48 -5.77
N ALA A 78 -16.39 24.10 -6.89
CA ALA A 78 -17.10 23.39 -7.97
C ALA A 78 -16.31 22.19 -8.56
N SER A 79 -14.98 22.21 -8.46
CA SER A 79 -14.11 21.11 -8.90
C SER A 79 -13.93 19.98 -7.88
N SER A 80 -14.22 20.22 -6.59
CA SER A 80 -13.98 19.25 -5.51
C SER A 80 -14.71 17.90 -5.70
N PRO A 81 -15.98 17.85 -6.13
CA PRO A 81 -16.67 16.57 -6.33
C PRO A 81 -16.00 15.70 -7.39
N ARG A 82 -15.49 16.30 -8.47
CA ARG A 82 -14.80 15.57 -9.54
C ARG A 82 -13.47 14.99 -9.05
N VAL A 83 -12.72 15.75 -8.26
CA VAL A 83 -11.45 15.29 -7.67
C VAL A 83 -11.70 14.15 -6.70
N ILE A 84 -12.67 14.27 -5.80
CA ILE A 84 -13.03 13.22 -4.84
C ILE A 84 -13.46 11.93 -5.55
N ALA A 85 -14.30 12.04 -6.58
CA ALA A 85 -14.74 10.89 -7.35
C ALA A 85 -13.56 10.20 -8.07
N ARG A 86 -12.69 10.99 -8.72
CA ARG A 86 -11.46 10.47 -9.34
C ARG A 86 -10.60 9.75 -8.31
N THR A 87 -10.29 10.41 -7.20
CA THR A 87 -9.48 9.88 -6.12
C THR A 87 -10.03 8.57 -5.56
N ALA A 88 -11.34 8.47 -5.37
CA ALA A 88 -11.99 7.24 -4.90
C ALA A 88 -11.84 6.09 -5.91
N VAL A 89 -12.02 6.38 -7.20
CA VAL A 89 -11.90 5.39 -8.28
C VAL A 89 -10.45 4.91 -8.43
N THR A 90 -9.49 5.84 -8.52
CA THR A 90 -8.06 5.52 -8.66
C THR A 90 -7.54 4.75 -7.45
N THR A 91 -8.02 5.06 -6.24
CA THR A 91 -7.67 4.32 -5.02
C THR A 91 -8.03 2.84 -5.13
N THR A 92 -9.26 2.52 -5.56
CA THR A 92 -9.70 1.13 -5.67
C THR A 92 -9.05 0.38 -6.82
N LEU A 93 -8.85 1.07 -7.95
CA LEU A 93 -8.20 0.48 -9.12
C LEU A 93 -6.73 0.18 -8.83
N ALA A 94 -6.02 1.06 -8.12
CA ALA A 94 -4.64 0.81 -7.72
C ALA A 94 -4.52 -0.36 -6.75
N ALA A 95 -5.43 -0.47 -5.77
CA ALA A 95 -5.48 -1.60 -4.84
C ALA A 95 -5.72 -2.93 -5.59
N ALA A 96 -6.71 -2.96 -6.48
CA ALA A 96 -6.99 -4.13 -7.31
C ALA A 96 -5.79 -4.47 -8.21
N GLY A 97 -5.24 -3.49 -8.92
CA GLY A 97 -4.09 -3.65 -9.81
C GLY A 97 -2.85 -4.16 -9.09
N GLY A 98 -2.54 -3.61 -7.90
CA GLY A 98 -1.45 -4.08 -7.06
C GLY A 98 -1.65 -5.52 -6.58
N GLY A 99 -2.86 -5.87 -6.15
CA GLY A 99 -3.21 -7.23 -5.73
C GLY A 99 -3.08 -8.24 -6.87
N PHE A 100 -3.66 -7.94 -8.04
CA PHE A 100 -3.56 -8.79 -9.23
C PHE A 100 -2.11 -8.92 -9.73
N SER A 101 -1.35 -7.83 -9.73
CA SER A 101 0.05 -7.84 -10.15
C SER A 101 0.89 -8.71 -9.22
N ALA A 102 0.70 -8.59 -7.90
CA ALA A 102 1.41 -9.42 -6.93
C ALA A 102 1.02 -10.91 -7.07
N MET A 103 -0.27 -11.19 -7.30
CA MET A 103 -0.75 -12.55 -7.55
C MET A 103 -0.09 -13.17 -8.79
N ALA A 104 -0.11 -12.45 -9.93
CA ALA A 104 0.46 -12.92 -11.18
C ALA A 104 1.99 -13.08 -11.08
N LEU A 105 2.67 -12.13 -10.45
CA LEU A 105 4.12 -12.19 -10.24
C LEU A 105 4.51 -13.37 -9.36
N ASN A 106 3.77 -13.63 -8.27
CA ASN A 106 4.06 -14.74 -7.39
C ASN A 106 3.84 -16.09 -8.10
N TYR A 107 2.74 -16.22 -8.85
CA TYR A 107 2.50 -17.41 -9.65
C TYR A 107 3.57 -17.62 -10.74
N TYR A 108 4.04 -16.55 -11.37
CA TYR A 108 5.11 -16.65 -12.38
C TYR A 108 6.46 -17.09 -11.78
N LEU A 109 6.82 -16.55 -10.61
CA LEU A 109 8.12 -16.83 -9.97
C LEU A 109 8.16 -18.16 -9.21
N TYR A 110 7.05 -18.53 -8.57
CA TYR A 110 7.02 -19.61 -7.59
C TYR A 110 5.94 -20.66 -7.89
N HIS A 111 5.13 -20.47 -8.93
CA HIS A 111 4.03 -21.37 -9.32
C HIS A 111 3.01 -21.65 -8.20
N VAL A 112 2.83 -20.66 -7.31
CA VAL A 112 1.87 -20.73 -6.20
C VAL A 112 0.97 -19.50 -6.17
N TRP A 113 -0.28 -19.71 -5.76
CA TRP A 113 -1.23 -18.64 -5.49
C TRP A 113 -1.14 -18.25 -4.01
N ASP A 114 -0.33 -17.25 -3.71
CA ASP A 114 -0.08 -16.81 -2.34
C ASP A 114 -1.03 -15.66 -1.94
N LEU A 115 -1.99 -15.99 -1.08
CA LEU A 115 -2.96 -15.04 -0.52
C LEU A 115 -2.29 -13.84 0.18
N ILE A 116 -1.22 -14.07 0.94
CA ILE A 116 -0.53 -13.01 1.69
C ILE A 116 0.16 -12.05 0.72
N ALA A 117 0.72 -12.57 -0.38
CA ALA A 117 1.28 -11.74 -1.43
C ALA A 117 0.20 -10.87 -2.10
N VAL A 118 -1.00 -11.40 -2.36
CA VAL A 118 -2.11 -10.60 -2.90
C VAL A 118 -2.52 -9.49 -1.95
N CYS A 119 -2.68 -9.77 -0.66
CA CYS A 119 -3.01 -8.76 0.35
C CYS A 119 -1.94 -7.67 0.42
N ASN A 120 -0.66 -8.03 0.46
CA ASN A 120 0.44 -7.06 0.46
C ASN A 120 0.49 -6.26 -0.85
N GLY A 121 0.22 -6.88 -1.99
CA GLY A 121 0.12 -6.22 -3.28
C GLY A 121 -0.99 -5.17 -3.32
N ALA A 122 -2.16 -5.48 -2.75
CA ALA A 122 -3.25 -4.52 -2.65
C ALA A 122 -2.87 -3.30 -1.78
N LEU A 123 -2.24 -3.54 -0.63
CA LEU A 123 -1.74 -2.47 0.23
C LEU A 123 -0.63 -1.65 -0.45
N ALA A 124 0.28 -2.29 -1.20
CA ALA A 124 1.30 -1.59 -1.97
C ALA A 124 0.68 -0.69 -3.07
N GLY A 125 -0.36 -1.18 -3.75
CA GLY A 125 -1.14 -0.40 -4.70
C GLY A 125 -1.77 0.84 -4.06
N LEU A 126 -2.44 0.66 -2.91
CA LEU A 126 -3.01 1.75 -2.11
C LEU A 126 -1.94 2.80 -1.72
N VAL A 127 -0.79 2.36 -1.20
CA VAL A 127 0.33 3.26 -0.85
C VAL A 127 0.86 4.03 -2.05
N SER A 128 0.99 3.36 -3.20
CA SER A 128 1.60 3.95 -4.41
C SER A 128 0.75 5.07 -5.01
N ILE A 129 -0.58 4.92 -5.00
CA ILE A 129 -1.49 5.91 -5.60
C ILE A 129 -1.74 7.11 -4.68
N THR A 130 -1.44 7.00 -3.38
CA THR A 130 -1.74 8.04 -2.36
C THR A 130 -1.26 9.45 -2.75
N ALA A 131 -0.06 9.61 -3.33
CA ALA A 131 0.44 10.91 -3.78
C ALA A 131 -0.28 11.44 -5.04
N GLY A 132 -0.61 10.56 -5.99
CA GLY A 132 -1.09 10.92 -7.33
C GLY A 132 -2.61 10.81 -7.52
N CYS A 133 -3.35 10.26 -6.55
CA CYS A 133 -4.73 9.82 -6.71
C CYS A 133 -5.72 10.89 -7.22
N SER A 134 -5.45 12.17 -6.98
CA SER A 134 -6.24 13.32 -7.46
C SER A 134 -5.95 13.73 -8.92
N THR A 135 -4.81 13.30 -9.47
CA THR A 135 -4.32 13.74 -10.79
C THR A 135 -4.23 12.60 -11.80
N THR A 136 -3.97 11.38 -11.34
CA THR A 136 -3.94 10.17 -12.18
C THR A 136 -5.32 9.88 -12.76
N GLU A 137 -5.39 9.55 -14.04
CA GLU A 137 -6.64 9.11 -14.64
C GLU A 137 -6.92 7.63 -14.30
N PRO A 138 -8.20 7.21 -14.19
CA PRO A 138 -8.54 5.85 -13.79
C PRO A 138 -7.91 4.70 -14.60
N TRP A 139 -7.54 4.95 -15.85
CA TRP A 139 -6.97 3.94 -16.75
C TRP A 139 -5.43 3.81 -16.63
N ALA A 140 -4.79 4.74 -15.93
CA ALA A 140 -3.34 4.84 -15.82
C ALA A 140 -2.77 3.99 -14.67
#